data_AF-A0ABD2G9E2-F1
#
_entry.id   AF-A0ABD2G9E2-F1
#
_cell.length_a   1.000
_cell.length_b   1.000
_cell.length_c   1.000
_cell.angle_alpha   90.00
_cell.angle_beta   90.00
_cell.angle_gamma   90.00
#
_symmetry.space_group_name_H-M   'P 1'
#
loop_
_entity.id
_entity.type
_entity.pdbx_description
1 polymer ?
#
loop_
_entity_poly.entity_id
_entity_poly.type
_entity_poly.pdbx_seq_one_letter_code
_entity_poly.pdbx_strand_id
1 'polypeptide(L)'
;MEDITTIAALYLLWKSYKRSNKRRSVWVHNVIKRRTQFGEYHCLIKELRLDDCRFQRYFRMTCVQFDDLLARVGVRISRMDTNYR
;
A
#
# COMPACT_ATOMS: atom_id res chain seq x y z
N MET A 1 -17.56 -36.24 22.96
CA MET A 1 -18.11 -34.87 22.74
C MET A 1 -16.98 -33.91 22.35
N GLU A 2 -15.81 -34.06 22.97
CA GLU A 2 -14.59 -33.30 22.65
C GLU A 2 -14.07 -33.56 21.22
N ASP A 3 -14.22 -34.79 20.71
CA ASP A 3 -13.77 -35.16 19.35
C ASP A 3 -14.49 -34.39 18.24
N ILE A 4 -15.79 -34.14 18.41
CA ILE A 4 -16.58 -33.39 17.44
C ILE A 4 -16.15 -31.92 17.43
N THR A 5 -15.86 -31.37 18.62
CA THR A 5 -15.39 -29.99 18.76
C THR A 5 -14.00 -29.79 18.19
N THR A 6 -13.09 -30.76 18.35
CA THR A 6 -11.74 -30.71 17.78
C THR A 6 -11.76 -30.84 16.25
N ILE A 7 -12.58 -31.75 15.70
CA ILE A 7 -12.78 -31.88 14.25
C ILE A 7 -13.39 -30.59 13.68
N ALA A 8 -14.40 -30.02 14.34
CA ALA A 8 -15.00 -28.76 13.93
C ALA A 8 -13.99 -27.60 14.00
N ALA A 9 -13.16 -27.54 15.05
CA ALA A 9 -12.11 -26.55 15.20
C ALA A 9 -11.05 -26.67 14.09
N LEU A 10 -10.56 -27.89 13.81
CA LEU A 10 -9.61 -28.16 12.73
C LEU A 10 -10.19 -27.79 11.36
N TYR A 11 -11.46 -28.12 11.10
CA TYR A 11 -12.14 -27.74 9.87
C TYR A 11 -12.26 -26.23 9.70
N LEU A 12 -12.60 -25.49 10.77
CA LEU A 12 -12.65 -24.03 10.76
C LEU A 12 -11.27 -23.41 10.52
N LEU A 13 -10.22 -23.97 11.11
CA LEU A 13 -8.84 -23.52 10.96
C LEU A 13 -8.34 -23.72 9.52
N TRP A 14 -8.59 -24.89 8.94
CA TRP A 14 -8.30 -25.19 7.53
C TRP A 14 -9.06 -24.28 6.57
N LYS A 15 -10.35 -24.04 6.84
CA LYS A 15 -11.20 -23.13 6.04
C LYS A 15 -10.71 -21.68 6.08
N SER A 16 -10.22 -21.22 7.24
CA SER A 16 -9.60 -19.90 7.40
C SER A 16 -8.29 -19.79 6.62
N TYR A 17 -7.42 -20.80 6.75
CA TYR A 17 -6.16 -20.88 6.01
C TYR A 17 -6.37 -20.84 4.50
N LYS A 18 -7.34 -21.62 3.99
CA LYS A 18 -7.69 -21.67 2.55
C LYS A 18 -8.30 -20.35 2.05
N ARG A 19 -9.00 -19.60 2.89
CA ARG A 19 -9.51 -18.26 2.55
C ARG A 19 -8.39 -17.22 2.48
N SER A 20 -7.42 -17.27 3.40
CA SER A 20 -6.25 -16.39 3.38
C SER A 20 -5.36 -16.65 2.15
N ASN A 21 -5.26 -17.91 1.74
CA ASN A 21 -4.43 -18.32 0.60
C ASN A 21 -5.13 -18.18 -0.77
N LYS A 22 -6.36 -17.67 -0.81
CA LYS A 22 -7.05 -17.37 -2.07
C LYS A 22 -6.35 -16.14 -2.68
N ARG A 23 -5.71 -16.34 -3.85
CA ARG A 23 -5.02 -15.28 -4.60
C ARG A 23 -5.86 -13.99 -4.57
N ARG A 24 -5.24 -12.88 -4.15
CA ARG A 24 -5.87 -11.57 -4.01
C ARG A 24 -6.58 -11.19 -5.32
N SER A 25 -7.89 -11.41 -5.41
CA SER A 25 -8.75 -10.97 -6.50
C SER A 25 -9.17 -9.52 -6.26
N VAL A 26 -8.19 -8.64 -6.14
CA VAL A 26 -8.46 -7.21 -6.00
C VAL A 26 -7.63 -6.49 -7.02
N TRP A 27 -8.30 -6.07 -8.10
CA TRP A 27 -7.75 -5.21 -9.14
C TRP A 27 -7.19 -3.91 -8.56
N VAL A 28 -7.78 -3.43 -7.46
CA VAL A 28 -7.37 -2.24 -6.72
C VAL A 28 -6.96 -2.61 -5.30
N HIS A 29 -5.70 -2.39 -4.96
CA HIS A 29 -5.16 -2.66 -3.62
C HIS A 29 -5.82 -1.75 -2.56
N ASN A 30 -5.96 -2.24 -1.33
CA ASN A 30 -6.59 -1.49 -0.23
C ASN A 30 -5.90 -0.15 0.06
N VAL A 31 -4.59 -0.09 -0.15
CA VAL A 31 -3.77 1.14 -0.06
C VAL A 31 -4.26 2.22 -1.06
N ILE A 32 -4.65 1.82 -2.27
CA ILE A 32 -5.23 2.72 -3.28
C ILE A 32 -6.68 3.05 -2.94
N LYS A 33 -7.44 2.14 -2.32
CA LYS A 33 -8.81 2.42 -1.83
C LYS A 33 -8.85 3.48 -0.73
N ARG A 34 -7.81 3.57 0.10
CA ARG A 34 -7.69 4.58 1.17
C ARG A 34 -7.31 5.98 0.68
N ARG A 35 -7.07 6.15 -0.64
CA ARG A 35 -6.70 7.43 -1.28
C ARG A 35 -7.67 8.57 -1.00
N THR A 36 -8.98 8.28 -0.97
CA THR A 36 -10.02 9.29 -0.75
C THR A 36 -10.11 9.75 0.71
N GLN A 37 -9.61 8.97 1.67
CA GLN A 37 -9.71 9.28 3.10
C GLN A 37 -8.51 10.06 3.64
N PHE A 38 -7.30 9.76 3.18
CA PHE A 38 -6.06 10.31 3.74
C PHE A 38 -5.28 11.22 2.78
N GLY A 39 -5.78 11.42 1.57
CA GLY A 39 -5.08 12.12 0.51
C GLY A 39 -3.93 11.28 -0.09
N GLU A 40 -3.54 11.63 -1.31
CA GLU A 40 -2.51 10.89 -2.06
C GLU A 40 -1.13 11.03 -1.44
N TYR A 41 -0.72 12.24 -1.09
CA TYR A 41 0.69 12.49 -0.84
C TYR A 41 1.17 12.00 0.53
N HIS A 42 0.36 12.19 1.58
CA HIS A 42 0.83 12.00 2.96
C HIS A 42 0.79 10.55 3.45
N CYS A 43 -0.13 9.73 2.95
CA CYS A 43 -0.24 8.32 3.36
C CYS A 43 0.28 7.35 2.31
N LEU A 44 -0.07 7.54 1.02
CA LEU A 44 0.24 6.55 -0.02
C LEU A 44 1.75 6.42 -0.26
N ILE A 45 2.45 7.54 -0.38
CA ILE A 45 3.90 7.53 -0.65
C ILE A 45 4.66 6.93 0.53
N LYS A 46 4.26 7.24 1.77
CA LYS A 46 4.87 6.67 2.97
C LYS A 46 4.67 5.16 3.05
N GLU A 47 3.45 4.67 2.78
CA GLU A 47 3.16 3.23 2.75
C GLU A 47 3.91 2.52 1.60
N LEU A 48 4.07 3.17 0.44
CA LEU A 48 4.81 2.61 -0.71
C LEU A 48 6.31 2.54 -0.45
N ARG A 49 6.89 3.52 0.25
CA ARG A 49 8.33 3.52 0.60
C ARG A 49 8.73 2.39 1.56
N LEU A 50 7.77 1.77 2.25
CA LEU A 50 8.04 0.61 3.12
C LEU A 50 8.22 -0.71 2.33
N ASP A 51 7.84 -0.74 1.05
CA ASP A 51 7.94 -1.92 0.19
C ASP A 51 8.49 -1.49 -1.19
N ASP A 52 9.81 -1.61 -1.37
CA ASP A 52 10.52 -1.19 -2.57
C ASP A 52 9.99 -1.83 -3.86
N CYS A 53 9.56 -3.10 -3.80
CA CYS A 53 8.98 -3.81 -4.93
C CYS A 53 7.65 -3.17 -5.37
N ARG A 54 6.83 -2.73 -4.40
CA ARG A 54 5.58 -2.00 -4.71
C ARG A 54 5.85 -0.58 -5.15
N PHE A 55 6.83 0.09 -4.54
CA PHE A 55 7.24 1.42 -4.95
C PHE A 55 7.63 1.43 -6.43
N GLN A 56 8.46 0.48 -6.85
CA GLN A 56 8.88 0.33 -8.24
C GLN A 56 7.73 -0.05 -9.17
N ARG A 57 6.76 -0.86 -8.75
CA ARG A 57 5.57 -1.13 -9.57
C ARG A 57 4.67 0.09 -9.75
N TYR A 58 4.54 0.93 -8.73
CA TYR A 58 3.68 2.11 -8.75
C TYR A 58 4.33 3.26 -9.51
N PHE A 59 5.54 3.65 -9.12
CA PHE A 59 6.27 4.78 -9.72
C PHE A 59 7.06 4.40 -10.98
N ARG A 60 7.23 3.10 -11.27
CA ARG A 60 8.09 2.59 -12.36
C ARG A 60 9.57 2.98 -12.22
N MET A 61 9.98 3.34 -11.00
CA MET A 61 11.33 3.75 -10.62
C MET A 61 11.63 3.34 -9.19
N THR A 62 12.90 3.22 -8.84
CA THR A 62 13.31 2.92 -7.46
C THR A 62 13.14 4.13 -6.54
N CYS A 63 13.10 3.90 -5.22
CA CYS A 63 13.06 4.98 -4.22
C CYS A 63 14.24 5.97 -4.40
N VAL A 64 15.44 5.45 -4.69
CA VAL A 64 16.64 6.27 -4.92
C VAL A 64 16.50 7.17 -6.14
N GLN A 65 16.06 6.62 -7.28
CA GLN A 65 15.85 7.41 -8.49
C GLN A 65 14.76 8.47 -8.31
N PHE A 66 13.73 8.15 -7.53
CA PHE A 66 12.69 9.11 -7.19
C PHE A 66 13.25 10.26 -6.33
N ASP A 67 14.06 9.95 -5.32
CA ASP A 67 14.67 10.96 -4.45
C ASP A 67 15.66 11.86 -5.20
N ASP A 68 16.45 11.30 -6.12
CA ASP A 68 17.34 12.08 -7.01
C ASP A 68 16.56 13.03 -7.93
N LEU A 69 15.45 12.56 -8.49
CA LEU A 69 14.59 13.38 -9.33
C LEU A 69 13.90 14.47 -8.51
N LEU A 70 13.43 14.14 -7.31
CA LEU A 70 12.83 15.08 -6.37
C LEU A 70 13.84 16.14 -5.93
N ALA A 71 15.11 15.79 -5.71
CA ALA A 71 16.16 16.76 -5.36
C ALA A 71 16.40 17.78 -6.48
N ARG A 72 16.31 17.37 -7.75
CA ARG A 72 16.51 18.24 -8.91
C ARG A 72 15.31 19.14 -9.20
N VAL A 73 14.11 18.58 -9.13
CA VAL A 73 12.88 19.26 -9.55
C VAL A 73 12.19 19.95 -8.38
N GLY A 74 12.39 19.45 -7.16
CA GLY A 74 11.70 19.86 -5.93
C GLY A 74 11.72 21.36 -5.70
N VAL A 75 12.87 22.02 -5.89
CA VAL A 75 13.01 23.48 -5.72
C VAL A 75 12.15 24.28 -6.71
N ARG A 76 11.85 23.72 -7.88
CA ARG A 76 11.05 24.39 -8.93
C ARG A 76 9.56 24.14 -8.79
N ILE A 77 9.17 22.99 -8.24
CA ILE A 77 7.76 22.58 -8.09
C ILE A 77 7.23 22.80 -6.68
N SER A 78 8.11 23.10 -5.72
CA SER A 78 7.71 23.42 -4.35
C SER A 78 6.81 24.64 -4.36
N ARG A 79 5.72 24.56 -3.60
CA ARG A 79 4.79 25.67 -3.41
C ARG A 79 5.58 26.92 -3.00
N MET A 80 5.55 27.94 -3.84
CA MET A 80 6.09 29.26 -3.52
C MET A 80 4.95 30.07 -2.91
N ASP A 81 5.16 30.60 -1.70
CA ASP A 81 4.18 31.47 -1.07
C ASP A 81 4.30 32.86 -1.70
N THR A 82 3.66 33.02 -2.86
CA THR A 82 3.59 34.32 -3.53
C THR A 82 2.51 35.15 -2.87
N ASN A 83 2.90 36.29 -2.30
CA ASN A 83 1.99 37.25 -1.70
C ASN A 83 1.22 37.97 -2.81
N TYR A 84 0.20 37.30 -3.36
CA TYR A 84 -0.82 37.96 -4.17
C TYR A 84 -1.70 38.75 -3.20
N ARG A 85 -1.38 40.03 -3.04
CA ARG A 85 -2.27 41.03 -2.44
C ARG A 85 -3.48 41.26 -3.33
#